data_AF-A0A410G7H7-F1
#
_entry.id   AF-A0A410G7H7-F1
#
_cell.length_a   1.000
_cell.length_b   1.000
_cell.length_c   1.000
_cell.angle_alpha   90.00
_cell.angle_beta   90.00
_cell.angle_gamma   90.00
#
_symmetry.space_group_name_H-M   'P 1'
#
loop_
_entity.id
_entity.type
_entity.pdbx_description
1 polymer ?
#
loop_
_entity_poly.entity_id
_entity_poly.type
_entity_poly.pdbx_seq_one_letter_code
_entity_poly.pdbx_strand_id
1 'polypeptide(L)'
;MEEQDNTGYDSTRRQASNTANEFKEGWNQVQHTQENKKVLAGILGIVLGGFGVHKFILGYTQEGIIQIVITIVTCGMGSIIGLIEGIIYLTKSDEEFYQTYQVGKKGWF
;
A
#
# COMPACT_ATOMS: atom_id res chain seq x y z
N MET A 1 -33.09 -42.58 -16.82
CA MET A 1 -33.51 -41.54 -15.84
C MET A 1 -32.31 -40.86 -15.16
N GLU A 2 -31.06 -41.23 -15.47
CA GLU A 2 -29.84 -40.70 -14.83
C GLU A 2 -29.23 -39.47 -15.54
N GLU A 3 -29.66 -39.17 -16.77
CA GLU A 3 -29.02 -38.16 -17.63
C GLU A 3 -29.45 -36.72 -17.32
N GLN A 4 -30.66 -36.52 -16.76
CA GLN A 4 -31.17 -35.21 -16.34
C GLN A 4 -30.59 -34.74 -15.00
N ASP A 5 -30.19 -35.68 -14.14
CA ASP A 5 -29.61 -35.37 -12.83
C ASP A 5 -28.16 -34.86 -13.00
N ASN A 6 -27.37 -35.55 -13.83
CA ASN A 6 -25.97 -35.20 -14.10
C ASN A 6 -25.81 -33.80 -14.76
N THR A 7 -26.77 -33.38 -15.59
CA THR A 7 -26.76 -32.04 -16.23
C THR A 7 -27.00 -30.90 -15.25
N GLY A 8 -27.79 -31.13 -14.20
CA GLY A 8 -28.03 -30.16 -13.11
C GLY A 8 -26.78 -29.93 -12.25
N TYR A 9 -26.09 -31.01 -11.88
CA TYR A 9 -24.85 -30.92 -11.09
C TYR A 9 -23.71 -30.24 -11.87
N ASP A 10 -23.53 -30.59 -13.15
CA ASP A 10 -22.47 -30.01 -13.99
C ASP A 10 -22.67 -28.52 -14.29
N SER A 11 -23.92 -28.09 -14.49
CA SER A 11 -24.24 -26.67 -14.74
C SER A 11 -24.01 -25.81 -13.49
N THR A 12 -24.41 -26.29 -12.31
CA THR A 12 -24.16 -25.62 -11.03
C THR A 12 -22.66 -25.51 -10.73
N ARG A 13 -21.89 -26.58 -10.98
CA ARG A 13 -20.41 -26.59 -10.80
C ARG A 13 -19.72 -25.59 -11.72
N ARG A 14 -20.14 -25.51 -12.99
CA ARG A 14 -19.58 -24.55 -13.97
C ARG A 14 -19.88 -23.10 -13.60
N GLN A 15 -21.10 -22.81 -13.14
CA GLN A 15 -21.48 -21.47 -12.72
C GLN A 15 -20.66 -21.02 -11.49
N ALA A 16 -20.53 -21.90 -10.49
CA ALA A 16 -19.68 -21.64 -9.32
C ALA A 16 -18.20 -21.42 -9.70
N SER A 17 -17.65 -22.21 -10.64
CA SER A 17 -16.27 -22.01 -11.10
C SER A 17 -16.08 -20.70 -11.87
N ASN A 18 -17.05 -20.28 -12.67
CA ASN A 18 -16.98 -19.03 -13.42
C ASN A 18 -17.02 -17.83 -12.47
N THR A 19 -17.95 -17.81 -11.51
CA THR A 19 -18.02 -16.74 -10.50
C THR A 19 -16.76 -16.71 -9.62
N ALA A 20 -16.19 -17.86 -9.26
CA ALA A 20 -14.93 -17.91 -8.52
C ALA A 20 -13.75 -17.35 -9.33
N ASN A 21 -13.71 -17.61 -10.64
CA ASN A 21 -12.69 -17.05 -11.53
C ASN A 21 -12.87 -15.53 -11.71
N GLU A 22 -14.09 -15.04 -11.91
CA GLU A 22 -14.39 -13.60 -11.99
C GLU A 22 -13.99 -12.87 -10.71
N PHE A 23 -14.31 -13.44 -9.54
CA PHE A 23 -13.87 -12.90 -8.26
C PHE A 23 -12.33 -12.89 -8.18
N LYS A 24 -11.68 -14.01 -8.48
CA LYS A 24 -10.21 -14.10 -8.49
C LYS A 24 -9.56 -13.08 -9.42
N GLU A 25 -10.13 -12.85 -10.59
CA GLU A 25 -9.66 -11.83 -11.55
C GLU A 25 -9.87 -10.42 -11.01
N GLY A 26 -11.03 -10.12 -10.39
CA GLY A 26 -11.27 -8.87 -9.70
C GLY A 26 -10.26 -8.61 -8.57
N TRP A 27 -9.95 -9.63 -7.76
CA TRP A 27 -8.92 -9.54 -6.71
C TRP A 27 -7.52 -9.32 -7.29
N ASN A 28 -7.18 -10.03 -8.37
CA ASN A 28 -5.90 -9.83 -9.05
C ASN A 28 -5.80 -8.42 -9.65
N GLN A 29 -6.87 -7.84 -10.19
CA GLN A 29 -6.88 -6.49 -10.73
C GLN A 29 -6.67 -5.43 -9.64
N VAL A 30 -7.29 -5.60 -8.47
CA VAL A 30 -7.09 -4.71 -7.30
C VAL A 30 -5.66 -4.86 -6.77
N GLN A 31 -5.11 -6.07 -6.72
CA GLN A 31 -3.70 -6.30 -6.36
C GLN A 31 -2.69 -5.80 -7.41
N HIS A 32 -3.04 -5.84 -8.70
CA HIS A 32 -2.17 -5.42 -9.80
C HIS A 32 -2.02 -3.89 -9.92
N THR A 33 -2.78 -3.13 -9.13
CA THR A 33 -2.43 -1.75 -8.81
C THR A 33 -1.14 -1.79 -7.97
N GLN A 34 0.00 -1.90 -8.67
CA GLN A 34 1.40 -1.96 -8.22
C GLN A 34 1.58 -1.67 -6.72
N GLU A 35 2.02 -2.66 -5.92
CA GLU A 35 2.22 -2.60 -4.44
C GLU A 35 2.12 -1.19 -3.86
N ASN A 36 0.89 -0.75 -3.64
CA ASN A 36 0.58 0.67 -3.49
C ASN A 36 0.79 1.08 -2.03
N LYS A 37 2.04 0.97 -1.56
CA LYS A 37 2.47 1.42 -0.24
C LYS A 37 2.31 2.93 -0.08
N LYS A 38 1.97 3.66 -1.15
CA LYS A 38 1.72 5.10 -1.16
C LYS A 38 0.67 5.52 -0.14
N VAL A 39 -0.52 4.92 -0.21
CA VAL A 39 -1.64 5.27 0.69
C VAL A 39 -1.26 4.94 2.13
N LEU A 40 -0.65 3.78 2.35
CA LEU A 40 -0.18 3.35 3.66
C LEU A 40 0.88 4.30 4.22
N ALA A 41 1.90 4.63 3.43
CA ALA A 41 2.98 5.54 3.81
C ALA A 41 2.46 6.97 4.02
N GLY A 42 1.49 7.43 3.23
CA GLY A 42 0.87 8.74 3.38
C GLY A 42 0.03 8.87 4.64
N ILE A 43 -0.84 7.90 4.93
CA ILE A 43 -1.64 7.87 6.15
C ILE A 43 -0.73 7.73 7.38
N LEU A 44 0.26 6.84 7.35
CA LEU A 44 1.24 6.69 8.42
C LEU A 44 2.09 7.96 8.60
N GLY A 45 2.40 8.68 7.52
CA GLY A 45 3.08 9.98 7.59
C GLY A 45 2.22 11.05 8.27
N ILE A 46 0.90 11.03 8.10
CA ILE A 46 0.00 11.98 8.78
C ILE A 46 -0.19 11.61 10.25
N VAL A 47 -0.46 10.34 10.55
CA VAL A 47 -0.80 9.88 11.91
C VAL A 47 0.45 9.70 12.78
N LEU A 48 1.54 9.20 12.19
CA LEU A 48 2.78 8.82 12.86
C LEU A 48 4.03 9.51 12.26
N GLY A 49 3.84 10.64 11.56
CA GLY A 49 4.94 11.36 10.89
C GLY A 49 6.05 11.80 11.81
N GLY A 50 5.72 12.21 13.04
CA GLY A 50 6.73 12.56 14.05
C GLY A 50 7.60 11.40 14.52
N PHE A 51 7.12 10.17 14.36
CA PHE A 51 7.87 8.97 14.68
C PHE A 51 8.60 8.38 13.46
N GLY A 52 8.44 8.96 12.26
CA GLY A 52 9.09 8.48 11.04
C GLY A 52 8.66 7.08 10.59
N VAL A 53 7.53 6.55 11.10
CA VAL A 53 7.07 5.17 10.86
C VAL A 53 6.88 4.90 9.36
N HIS A 54 6.39 5.88 8.61
CA HIS A 54 6.22 5.79 7.15
C HIS A 54 7.52 5.47 6.40
N LYS A 55 8.69 5.88 6.90
CA LYS A 55 9.99 5.57 6.31
C LYS A 55 10.40 4.11 6.52
N PHE A 56 10.05 3.51 7.66
CA PHE A 56 10.32 2.09 7.92
C PHE A 56 9.54 1.17 6.98
N ILE A 57 8.30 1.52 6.63
CA ILE A 57 7.49 0.76 5.66
C ILE A 57 8.13 0.74 4.27
N LEU A 58 8.83 1.81 3.91
CA LEU A 58 9.52 1.93 2.62
C LEU A 58 10.93 1.31 2.64
N GLY A 59 11.39 0.80 3.79
CA GLY A 59 12.73 0.22 3.96
C GLY A 59 13.83 1.23 4.29
N TYR A 60 13.46 2.47 4.60
CA TYR A 60 14.36 3.56 5.01
C TYR A 60 14.55 3.59 6.53
N THR A 61 15.04 2.48 7.08
CA THR A 61 15.20 2.33 8.54
C THR A 61 16.17 3.36 9.11
N GLN A 62 17.23 3.72 8.38
CA GLN A 62 18.21 4.71 8.84
C GLN A 62 17.61 6.11 8.92
N GLU A 63 16.87 6.51 7.89
CA GLU A 63 16.21 7.81 7.79
C GLU A 63 15.08 7.94 8.82
N GLY A 64 14.33 6.85 9.06
CA GLY A 64 13.34 6.79 10.14
C GLY A 64 13.97 7.01 11.52
N ILE A 65 15.13 6.40 11.79
CA ILE A 65 15.87 6.61 13.06
C ILE A 65 16.34 8.07 13.17
N ILE A 66 16.90 8.64 12.09
CA ILE A 66 17.33 10.05 12.07
C ILE A 66 16.16 10.98 12.37
N GLN A 67 14.99 10.72 11.79
CA GLN A 67 13.78 11.51 12.02
C GLN A 67 13.32 11.43 13.48
N ILE A 68 13.35 10.24 14.10
CA ILE A 68 13.05 10.09 15.54
C ILE A 68 14.03 10.90 16.38
N VAL A 69 15.33 10.81 16.11
CA VAL A 69 16.35 11.57 16.84
C VAL A 69 16.11 13.08 16.70
N ILE A 70 15.82 13.57 15.50
CA ILE A 70 15.47 14.98 15.26
C ILE A 70 14.22 15.36 16.04
N THR A 71 13.15 14.56 15.99
CA THR A 71 11.92 14.84 16.73
C THR A 71 12.18 14.90 18.23
N ILE A 72 13.01 14.01 18.79
CA ILE A 72 13.36 14.03 20.22
C ILE A 72 14.19 15.27 20.57
N VAL A 73 15.23 15.57 19.79
CA VAL A 73 16.12 16.74 20.02
C VAL A 73 15.36 18.07 19.88
N THR A 74 14.40 18.13 18.96
CA THR A 74 13.58 19.33 18.72
C THR A 74 12.28 19.37 19.54
N CYS A 75 12.14 18.48 20.55
CA CYS A 75 10.96 18.42 21.42
C CYS A 75 9.63 18.31 20.66
N GLY A 76 9.59 17.48 19.61
CA GLY A 76 8.39 17.24 18.80
C GLY A 76 8.27 18.08 17.53
N MET A 77 9.11 19.09 17.31
CA MET A 77 9.03 19.97 16.12
C MET A 77 9.27 19.21 14.81
N GLY A 78 10.09 18.15 14.85
CA GLY A 78 10.33 17.25 13.72
C GLY A 78 9.07 16.54 13.17
N SER A 79 7.96 16.55 13.92
CA SER A 79 6.67 15.99 13.47
C SER A 79 6.06 16.70 12.28
N ILE A 80 6.32 18.00 12.12
CA ILE A 80 5.86 18.78 10.98
C ILE A 80 6.45 18.22 9.68
N ILE A 81 7.71 17.78 9.70
CA ILE A 81 8.37 17.24 8.51
C ILE A 81 7.68 15.94 8.06
N GLY A 82 7.37 15.04 9.00
CA GLY A 82 6.65 13.81 8.71
C GLY A 82 5.22 14.05 8.20
N LEU A 83 4.53 15.06 8.71
CA LEU A 83 3.22 15.46 8.23
C LEU A 83 3.26 15.97 6.79
N ILE A 84 4.25 16.82 6.45
CA ILE A 84 4.41 17.31 5.08
C ILE A 84 4.77 16.14 4.14
N GLU A 85 5.65 15.23 4.54
CA GLU A 85 5.97 14.02 3.75
C GLU A 85 4.73 13.13 3.54
N GLY A 86 3.91 12.93 4.58
CA GLY A 86 2.65 12.20 4.47
C GLY A 86 1.71 12.79 3.43
N ILE A 87 1.58 14.12 3.39
CA ILE A 87 0.79 14.82 2.36
C ILE A 87 1.41 14.62 0.98
N ILE A 88 2.72 14.76 0.82
CA ILE A 88 3.42 14.58 -0.47
C ILE A 88 3.22 13.17 -1.03
N TYR A 89 3.25 12.16 -0.18
CA TYR A 89 3.00 10.79 -0.61
C TYR A 89 1.58 10.62 -1.12
N LEU A 90 0.59 11.24 -0.46
CA LEU A 90 -0.81 11.17 -0.91
C LEU A 90 -1.07 12.00 -2.19
N THR A 91 -0.37 13.11 -2.39
CA THR A 91 -0.57 13.99 -3.55
C THR A 91 0.19 13.54 -4.80
N LYS A 92 1.20 12.67 -4.67
CA LYS A 92 1.90 12.08 -5.82
C LYS A 92 1.08 10.99 -6.52
N SER A 93 1.31 10.84 -7.82
CA SER A 93 0.81 9.70 -8.60
C SER A 93 1.50 8.40 -8.17
N ASP A 94 0.81 7.26 -8.28
CA ASP A 94 1.32 5.96 -7.85
C ASP A 94 2.63 5.58 -8.58
N GLU A 95 2.67 5.82 -9.89
CA GLU A 95 3.86 5.62 -10.72
C GLU A 95 5.06 6.43 -10.22
N GLU A 96 4.85 7.73 -9.97
CA GLU A 96 5.91 8.63 -9.51
C GLU A 96 6.40 8.24 -8.12
N PHE A 97 5.48 7.86 -7.23
CA PHE A 97 5.82 7.39 -5.90
C PHE A 97 6.67 6.14 -5.97
N TYR A 98 6.27 5.16 -6.78
CA TYR A 98 7.01 3.92 -6.97
C TYR A 98 8.42 4.18 -7.52
N GLN A 99 8.53 4.96 -8.59
CA GLN A 99 9.82 5.27 -9.20
C GLN A 99 10.73 6.06 -8.26
N THR A 100 10.18 6.98 -7.47
CA THR A 100 10.98 7.85 -6.59
C THR A 100 11.37 7.15 -5.28
N TYR A 101 10.41 6.51 -4.61
CA TYR A 101 10.56 6.01 -3.24
C TYR A 101 10.64 4.50 -3.12
N GLN A 102 10.33 3.72 -4.16
CA GLN A 102 10.56 2.27 -4.13
C GLN A 102 11.77 1.88 -4.98
N VAL A 103 11.87 2.42 -6.19
CA VAL A 103 13.00 2.16 -7.11
C VAL A 103 14.18 3.08 -6.83
N GLY A 104 13.96 4.39 -6.84
CA GLY A 104 14.99 5.42 -6.69
C GLY A 104 15.51 5.60 -5.27
N LYS A 105 14.90 4.92 -4.29
CA LYS A 105 15.28 4.95 -2.87
C LYS A 105 15.48 6.37 -2.29
N LYS A 106 14.63 7.34 -2.63
CA LYS A 106 14.74 8.72 -2.14
C LYS A 106 14.36 8.84 -0.66
N GLY A 107 15.36 9.02 0.21
CA GLY A 107 15.18 8.98 1.67
C GLY A 107 14.42 10.17 2.29
N TRP A 108 14.36 11.33 1.64
CA TRP A 108 13.67 12.55 2.13
C TRP A 108 13.08 13.32 0.96
N PHE A 109 11.89 13.93 1.19
CA PHE A 109 11.17 14.81 0.23
C PHE A 109 11.42 14.47 -1.24
#